data_AF-A0A832VHQ8-F1
#
_entry.id   AF-A0A832VHQ8-F1
#
_cell.length_a   1.000
_cell.length_b   1.000
_cell.length_c   1.000
_cell.angle_alpha   90.00
_cell.angle_beta   90.00
_cell.angle_gamma   90.00
#
_symmetry.space_group_name_H-M   'P 1'
#
loop_
_entity.id
_entity.type
_entity.pdbx_description
1 polymer ?
#
loop_
_entity_poly.entity_id
_entity_poly.type
_entity_poly.pdbx_seq_one_letter_code
_entity_poly.pdbx_strand_id
1 'polypeptide(L)'
;LKKNSISELKKFLIPICNTITPNVLEAEILTGVKIRNYEDLFIVSKILSEIGSKNIIVTGHSFKKNTISDFIFSNGQHQSLSGRIFKGQNHGSGCNFAFAIAYCLAQKMDIFDSARFAKQFTIDSIKQAKRLGHGVKITRPKRDKIKSELSSAISQFTDLKKIYSFIPECQTNFVYAKPNPKSTNDIVGIMGRIVKTGKSVTPVGILEYGGSKHVATAVLTIQKKFPEIRSALNIKYDDGIVRRFLQAGAKISSYDRSYEPKSSKEKENSSISWGINHAIKNSPTSPDIIYHMGDLGKEPMIIVFGTTPQNVIKRISSIL
;
A
#
# COMPACT_ATOMS: atom_id res chain seq x y z
N LEU A 1 -11.01 -29.72 17.10
CA LEU A 1 -11.57 -30.32 15.85
C LEU A 1 -12.47 -31.49 16.25
N LYS A 2 -13.71 -31.57 15.74
CA LYS A 2 -14.55 -32.77 15.92
C LYS A 2 -13.87 -33.94 15.16
N LYS A 3 -13.90 -35.16 15.69
CA LYS A 3 -13.14 -36.31 15.14
C LYS A 3 -13.41 -36.56 13.64
N ASN A 4 -14.65 -36.39 13.17
CA ASN A 4 -15.00 -36.63 11.77
C ASN A 4 -14.37 -35.61 10.81
N SER A 5 -14.14 -34.37 11.26
CA SER A 5 -13.63 -33.28 10.40
C SER A 5 -12.19 -33.48 9.94
N ILE A 6 -11.38 -34.28 10.67
CA ILE A 6 -9.99 -34.56 10.28
C ILE A 6 -9.95 -35.45 9.04
N SER A 7 -10.84 -36.45 8.96
CA SER A 7 -10.92 -37.35 7.81
C SER A 7 -11.34 -36.61 6.54
N GLU A 8 -12.31 -35.71 6.67
CA GLU A 8 -12.79 -34.85 5.58
C GLU A 8 -11.70 -33.88 5.11
N LEU A 9 -10.97 -33.26 6.04
CA LEU A 9 -9.87 -32.36 5.72
C LEU A 9 -8.78 -33.05 4.89
N LYS A 10 -8.37 -34.26 5.30
CA LYS A 10 -7.38 -35.08 4.55
C LYS A 10 -7.90 -35.53 3.19
N LYS A 11 -9.18 -35.92 3.11
CA LYS A 11 -9.75 -36.49 1.89
C LYS A 11 -10.13 -35.43 0.85
N PHE A 12 -10.63 -34.28 1.29
CA PHE A 12 -11.27 -33.31 0.39
C PHE A 12 -10.54 -31.98 0.27
N LEU A 13 -9.84 -31.50 1.33
CA LEU A 13 -9.25 -30.16 1.31
C LEU A 13 -7.74 -30.16 1.05
N ILE A 14 -6.97 -30.93 1.82
CA ILE A 14 -5.50 -30.98 1.66
C ILE A 14 -5.09 -31.32 0.21
N PRO A 15 -5.74 -32.28 -0.49
CA PRO A 15 -5.34 -32.64 -1.85
C PRO A 15 -5.50 -31.51 -2.89
N ILE A 16 -6.37 -30.52 -2.63
CA ILE A 16 -6.60 -29.38 -3.54
C ILE A 16 -5.87 -28.11 -3.09
N CYS A 17 -5.22 -28.13 -1.93
CA CYS A 17 -4.44 -27.00 -1.44
C CYS A 17 -3.06 -26.99 -2.11
N ASN A 18 -2.69 -25.86 -2.71
CA ASN A 18 -1.30 -25.66 -3.14
C ASN A 18 -0.33 -25.62 -1.94
N THR A 19 -0.74 -24.97 -0.86
CA THR A 19 0.07 -24.78 0.35
C THR A 19 -0.79 -24.96 1.59
N ILE A 20 -0.27 -25.65 2.61
CA ILE A 20 -0.87 -25.72 3.94
C ILE A 20 0.13 -25.29 5.02
N THR A 21 -0.38 -24.69 6.11
CA THR A 21 0.43 -24.13 7.19
C THR A 21 0.05 -24.69 8.58
N PRO A 22 0.00 -26.01 8.79
CA PRO A 22 -0.38 -26.57 10.08
C PRO A 22 0.61 -26.13 11.17
N ASN A 23 0.13 -25.91 12.39
CA ASN A 23 1.05 -25.87 13.54
C ASN A 23 1.52 -27.29 13.91
N VAL A 24 2.49 -27.41 14.81
CA VAL A 24 3.01 -28.70 15.28
C VAL A 24 1.89 -29.67 15.70
N LEU A 25 0.95 -29.23 16.54
CA LEU A 25 -0.13 -30.09 17.03
C LEU A 25 -1.08 -30.54 15.91
N GLU A 26 -1.40 -29.64 14.98
CA GLU A 26 -2.22 -29.96 13.80
C GLU A 26 -1.51 -30.95 12.89
N ALA A 27 -0.21 -30.79 12.66
CA ALA A 27 0.59 -31.72 11.87
C ALA A 27 0.64 -33.12 12.51
N GLU A 28 0.81 -33.21 13.84
CA GLU A 28 0.73 -34.48 14.56
C GLU A 28 -0.63 -35.15 14.41
N ILE A 29 -1.73 -34.40 14.53
CA ILE A 29 -3.09 -34.92 14.38
C ILE A 29 -3.35 -35.39 12.93
N LEU A 30 -2.84 -34.63 11.95
CA LEU A 30 -3.02 -34.93 10.53
C LEU A 30 -2.18 -36.13 10.06
N THR A 31 -1.08 -36.45 10.74
CA THR A 31 -0.20 -37.54 10.30
C THR A 31 -0.25 -38.76 11.22
N GLY A 32 -0.68 -38.58 12.47
CA GLY A 32 -0.57 -39.60 13.52
C GLY A 32 0.84 -39.75 14.07
N VAL A 33 1.80 -38.95 13.61
CA VAL A 33 3.22 -39.00 14.01
C VAL A 33 3.48 -37.92 15.05
N LYS A 34 4.24 -38.25 16.10
CA LYS A 34 4.67 -37.28 17.12
C LYS A 34 5.93 -36.56 16.68
N ILE A 35 5.97 -35.24 16.88
CA ILE A 35 7.07 -34.38 16.45
C ILE A 35 7.93 -34.04 17.67
N ARG A 36 9.11 -34.65 17.77
CA ARG A 36 10.05 -34.48 18.89
C ARG A 36 11.36 -33.86 18.44
N ASN A 37 11.73 -34.02 17.18
CA ASN A 37 12.98 -33.53 16.61
C ASN A 37 12.79 -33.04 15.16
N TYR A 38 13.91 -32.66 14.54
CA TYR A 38 13.92 -32.10 13.19
C TYR A 38 13.60 -33.14 12.12
N GLU A 39 14.02 -34.38 12.32
CA GLU A 39 13.76 -35.51 11.45
C GLU A 39 12.26 -35.83 11.36
N ASP A 40 11.55 -35.74 12.49
CA ASP A 40 10.11 -35.91 12.54
C ASP A 40 9.38 -34.86 11.70
N LEU A 41 9.87 -33.61 11.67
CA LEU A 41 9.29 -32.55 10.83
C LEU A 41 9.37 -32.88 9.33
N PHE A 42 10.47 -33.50 8.91
CA PHE A 42 10.62 -33.96 7.54
C PHE A 42 9.64 -35.10 7.23
N ILE A 43 9.51 -36.08 8.13
CA ILE A 43 8.58 -37.22 7.98
C ILE A 43 7.13 -36.73 7.86
N VAL A 44 6.67 -35.90 8.79
CA VAL A 44 5.29 -35.39 8.75
C VAL A 44 5.03 -34.56 7.50
N SER A 45 6.00 -33.76 7.07
CA SER A 45 5.86 -32.94 5.86
C SER A 45 5.79 -33.79 4.60
N LYS A 46 6.55 -34.89 4.55
CA LYS A 46 6.47 -35.86 3.45
C LYS A 46 5.10 -36.52 3.39
N ILE A 47 4.56 -37.00 4.52
CA ILE A 47 3.22 -37.59 4.59
C ILE A 47 2.16 -36.58 4.12
N LEU A 48 2.22 -35.34 4.61
CA LEU A 48 1.28 -34.29 4.20
C LEU A 48 1.39 -33.94 2.71
N SER A 49 2.61 -34.01 2.15
CA SER A 49 2.83 -33.83 0.72
C SER A 49 2.25 -34.98 -0.10
N GLU A 50 2.36 -36.22 0.38
CA GLU A 50 1.77 -37.41 -0.26
C GLU A 50 0.22 -37.39 -0.24
N ILE A 51 -0.38 -36.74 0.77
CA ILE A 51 -1.84 -36.49 0.78
C ILE A 51 -2.25 -35.53 -0.36
N GLY A 52 -1.35 -34.66 -0.82
CA GLY A 52 -1.53 -33.90 -2.08
C GLY A 52 -1.15 -32.42 -2.03
N SER A 53 -0.83 -31.85 -0.86
CA SER A 53 -0.40 -30.46 -0.80
C SER A 53 1.06 -30.31 -1.26
N LYS A 54 1.31 -29.42 -2.23
CA LYS A 54 2.66 -29.22 -2.79
C LYS A 54 3.65 -28.60 -1.80
N ASN A 55 3.18 -27.63 -1.02
CA ASN A 55 4.00 -26.90 -0.06
C ASN A 55 3.47 -27.13 1.36
N ILE A 56 4.37 -27.51 2.28
CA ILE A 56 4.04 -27.73 3.69
C ILE A 56 4.84 -26.77 4.54
N ILE A 57 4.18 -26.00 5.41
CA ILE A 57 4.85 -25.16 6.40
C ILE A 57 4.37 -25.56 7.80
N VAL A 58 5.17 -26.33 8.52
CA VAL A 58 4.89 -26.67 9.92
C VAL A 58 5.32 -25.51 10.80
N THR A 59 4.35 -24.79 11.35
CA THR A 59 4.60 -23.56 12.11
C THR A 59 4.84 -23.83 13.60
N GLY A 60 5.72 -23.02 14.19
CA GLY A 60 5.81 -22.88 15.64
C GLY A 60 6.51 -24.00 16.42
N HIS A 61 7.47 -24.72 15.81
CA HIS A 61 8.27 -25.72 16.54
C HIS A 61 9.35 -25.05 17.41
N SER A 62 9.73 -25.70 18.52
CA SER A 62 10.60 -25.11 19.55
C SER A 62 11.58 -26.14 20.14
N PHE A 63 12.43 -26.74 19.29
CA PHE A 63 13.47 -27.68 19.76
C PHE A 63 14.66 -27.00 20.46
N LYS A 64 14.87 -25.70 20.22
CA LYS A 64 15.92 -24.91 20.86
C LYS A 64 15.32 -23.94 21.88
N LYS A 65 16.00 -23.78 23.02
CA LYS A 65 15.58 -22.85 24.09
C LYS A 65 15.37 -21.43 23.52
N ASN A 66 14.28 -20.78 23.95
CA ASN A 66 13.91 -19.40 23.56
C ASN A 66 13.71 -19.16 22.05
N THR A 67 13.60 -20.20 21.24
CA THR A 67 13.49 -20.12 19.77
C THR A 67 12.17 -20.71 19.31
N ILE A 68 11.48 -20.02 18.40
CA ILE A 68 10.31 -20.55 17.69
C ILE A 68 10.57 -20.51 16.19
N SER A 69 10.48 -21.67 15.58
CA SER A 69 10.89 -21.90 14.21
C SER A 69 9.73 -22.45 13.38
N ASP A 70 9.79 -22.18 12.08
CA ASP A 70 8.83 -22.68 11.11
C ASP A 70 9.61 -23.55 10.12
N PHE A 71 9.11 -24.75 9.85
CA PHE A 71 9.75 -25.71 8.95
C PHE A 71 8.99 -25.74 7.62
N ILE A 72 9.72 -25.51 6.53
CA ILE A 72 9.19 -25.42 5.17
C ILE A 72 9.67 -26.64 4.41
N PHE A 73 8.74 -27.29 3.70
CA PHE A 73 9.01 -28.40 2.80
C PHE A 73 8.30 -28.16 1.46
N SER A 74 9.03 -28.31 0.36
CA SER A 74 8.50 -28.22 -0.99
C SER A 74 9.39 -29.00 -1.96
N ASN A 75 8.78 -29.86 -2.78
CA ASN A 75 9.49 -30.66 -3.81
C ASN A 75 10.76 -31.37 -3.30
N GLY A 76 10.71 -31.95 -2.09
CA GLY A 76 11.84 -32.67 -1.48
C GLY A 76 12.90 -31.76 -0.82
N GLN A 77 12.87 -30.46 -1.08
CA GLN A 77 13.71 -29.49 -0.39
C GLN A 77 13.05 -29.01 0.89
N HIS A 78 13.86 -28.66 1.89
CA HIS A 78 13.35 -28.17 3.15
C HIS A 78 14.29 -27.16 3.82
N GLN A 79 13.72 -26.27 4.62
CA GLN A 79 14.45 -25.26 5.37
C GLN A 79 13.68 -24.95 6.66
N SER A 80 14.41 -24.67 7.74
CA SER A 80 13.81 -24.11 8.95
C SER A 80 14.16 -22.64 9.11
N LEU A 81 13.15 -21.81 9.33
CA LEU A 81 13.30 -20.39 9.63
C LEU A 81 13.20 -20.18 11.14
N SER A 82 14.32 -19.85 11.78
CA SER A 82 14.38 -19.57 13.22
C SER A 82 13.87 -18.18 13.55
N GLY A 83 13.23 -18.03 14.71
CA GLY A 83 12.75 -16.76 15.24
C GLY A 83 12.79 -16.74 16.77
N ARG A 84 12.64 -15.55 17.35
CA ARG A 84 12.62 -15.39 18.82
C ARG A 84 11.20 -15.59 19.36
N ILE A 85 11.07 -16.27 20.49
CA ILE A 85 9.80 -16.33 21.22
C ILE A 85 9.48 -14.95 21.80
N PHE A 86 8.28 -14.45 21.50
CA PHE A 86 7.73 -13.25 22.13
C PHE A 86 6.85 -13.67 23.32
N LYS A 87 7.08 -13.07 24.50
CA LYS A 87 6.27 -13.36 25.69
C LYS A 87 4.85 -12.80 25.52
N GLY A 88 3.86 -13.59 25.92
CA GLY A 88 2.44 -13.21 25.96
C GLY A 88 1.58 -13.96 24.94
N GLN A 89 0.27 -14.00 25.21
CA GLN A 89 -0.71 -14.61 24.31
C GLN A 89 -1.22 -13.58 23.30
N ASN A 90 -1.34 -14.01 22.04
CA ASN A 90 -1.94 -13.23 20.97
C ASN A 90 -2.88 -14.11 20.14
N HIS A 91 -3.79 -13.46 19.43
CA HIS A 91 -4.68 -14.12 18.48
C HIS A 91 -4.53 -13.48 17.10
N GLY A 92 -4.60 -14.30 16.05
CA GLY A 92 -4.49 -13.87 14.65
C GLY A 92 -3.09 -13.98 14.03
N SER A 93 -2.08 -14.48 14.75
CA SER A 93 -0.74 -14.71 14.20
C SER A 93 -0.75 -15.75 13.07
N GLY A 94 -1.42 -16.89 13.27
CA GLY A 94 -1.59 -17.91 12.23
C GLY A 94 -2.31 -17.40 10.99
N CYS A 95 -3.41 -16.64 11.16
CA CYS A 95 -4.14 -16.05 10.04
C CYS A 95 -3.29 -15.03 9.26
N ASN A 96 -2.52 -14.18 9.96
CA ASN A 96 -1.61 -13.24 9.32
C ASN A 96 -0.49 -13.96 8.56
N PHE A 97 0.01 -15.07 9.09
CA PHE A 97 1.02 -15.88 8.43
C PHE A 97 0.47 -16.50 7.14
N ALA A 98 -0.68 -17.18 7.21
CA ALA A 98 -1.33 -17.78 6.06
C ALA A 98 -1.72 -16.73 4.99
N PHE A 99 -2.22 -15.56 5.41
CA PHE A 99 -2.51 -14.44 4.51
C PHE A 99 -1.25 -13.94 3.80
N ALA A 100 -0.15 -13.76 4.53
CA ALA A 100 1.10 -13.29 3.94
C ALA A 100 1.68 -14.30 2.94
N ILE A 101 1.59 -15.60 3.23
CA ILE A 101 1.94 -16.66 2.26
C ILE A 101 1.08 -16.55 1.01
N ALA A 102 -0.25 -16.48 1.16
CA ALA A 102 -1.16 -16.37 0.03
C ALA A 102 -0.88 -15.13 -0.83
N TYR A 103 -0.58 -13.99 -0.19
CA TYR A 103 -0.16 -12.77 -0.86
C TYR A 103 1.13 -12.96 -1.67
N CYS A 104 2.18 -13.52 -1.07
CA CYS A 104 3.46 -13.73 -1.76
C CYS A 104 3.33 -14.70 -2.94
N LEU A 105 2.58 -15.80 -2.77
CA LEU A 105 2.34 -16.76 -3.84
C LEU A 105 1.52 -16.15 -4.98
N ALA A 106 0.54 -15.28 -4.69
CA ALA A 106 -0.19 -14.53 -5.71
C ALA A 106 0.73 -13.58 -6.50
N GLN A 107 1.79 -13.06 -5.86
CA GLN A 107 2.87 -12.29 -6.50
C GLN A 107 3.92 -13.16 -7.19
N LYS A 108 3.69 -14.48 -7.30
CA LYS A 108 4.59 -15.47 -7.92
C LYS A 108 5.97 -15.57 -7.25
N MET A 109 6.05 -15.24 -5.96
CA MET A 109 7.27 -15.48 -5.16
C MET A 109 7.44 -16.99 -4.90
N ASP A 110 8.68 -17.46 -4.73
CA ASP A 110 8.93 -18.83 -4.31
C ASP A 110 8.50 -19.05 -2.85
N ILE A 111 8.30 -20.31 -2.47
CA ILE A 111 7.75 -20.67 -1.15
C ILE A 111 8.69 -20.35 0.01
N PHE A 112 10.01 -20.44 -0.18
CA PHE A 112 10.98 -20.20 0.89
C PHE A 112 11.09 -18.71 1.21
N ASP A 113 11.13 -17.86 0.18
CA ASP A 113 11.07 -16.40 0.35
C ASP A 113 9.70 -15.94 0.83
N SER A 114 8.62 -16.57 0.35
CA SER A 114 7.26 -16.34 0.88
C SER A 114 7.19 -16.62 2.38
N ALA A 115 7.76 -17.74 2.85
CA ALA A 115 7.79 -18.08 4.27
C ALA A 115 8.63 -17.10 5.10
N ARG A 116 9.75 -16.62 4.54
CA ARG A 116 10.58 -15.59 5.18
C ARG A 116 9.82 -14.28 5.33
N PHE A 117 9.14 -13.84 4.28
CA PHE A 117 8.27 -12.66 4.32
C PHE A 117 7.13 -12.85 5.32
N ALA A 118 6.42 -13.97 5.27
CA ALA A 118 5.29 -14.27 6.16
C ALA A 118 5.70 -14.31 7.63
N LYS A 119 6.86 -14.89 7.95
CA LYS A 119 7.42 -14.88 9.31
C LYS A 119 7.69 -13.46 9.79
N GLN A 120 8.35 -12.64 8.98
CA GLN A 120 8.65 -11.25 9.33
C GLN A 120 7.37 -10.41 9.48
N PHE A 121 6.43 -10.54 8.53
CA PHE A 121 5.12 -9.91 8.58
C PHE A 121 4.35 -10.27 9.86
N THR A 122 4.37 -11.55 10.22
CA THR A 122 3.72 -12.05 11.43
C THR A 122 4.38 -11.49 12.69
N ILE A 123 5.71 -11.48 12.77
CA ILE A 123 6.47 -10.87 13.87
C ILE A 123 6.10 -9.39 14.03
N ASP A 124 6.08 -8.64 12.93
CA ASP A 124 5.74 -7.22 12.97
C ASP A 124 4.27 -6.99 13.35
N SER A 125 3.39 -7.93 13.01
CA SER A 125 2.00 -7.91 13.43
C SER A 125 1.82 -8.19 14.94
N ILE A 126 2.65 -9.06 15.50
CA ILE A 126 2.68 -9.38 16.94
C ILE A 126 3.22 -8.19 17.73
N LYS A 127 4.29 -7.53 17.25
CA LYS A 127 4.84 -6.32 17.89
C LYS A 127 3.82 -5.18 17.97
N GLN A 128 2.91 -5.10 17.01
CA GLN A 128 1.84 -4.10 16.96
C GLN A 128 0.51 -4.60 17.56
N ALA A 129 0.52 -5.79 18.18
CA ALA A 129 -0.70 -6.36 18.73
C ALA A 129 -1.28 -5.45 19.82
N LYS A 130 -2.59 -5.17 19.71
CA LYS A 130 -3.31 -4.31 20.65
C LYS A 130 -4.32 -5.12 21.43
N ARG A 131 -4.48 -4.80 22.72
CA ARG A 131 -5.59 -5.32 23.51
C ARG A 131 -6.86 -4.57 23.11
N LEU A 132 -7.91 -5.29 22.75
CA LEU A 132 -9.23 -4.72 22.49
C LEU A 132 -10.13 -5.12 23.66
N GLY A 133 -10.54 -4.13 24.45
CA GLY A 133 -11.24 -4.38 25.72
C GLY A 133 -10.42 -5.23 26.68
N HIS A 134 -11.07 -6.19 27.33
CA HIS A 134 -10.45 -7.09 28.31
C HIS A 134 -9.91 -8.41 27.74
N GLY A 135 -10.06 -8.66 26.43
CA GLY A 135 -9.62 -9.89 25.78
C GLY A 135 -8.11 -10.02 25.57
N VAL A 136 -7.70 -11.03 24.80
CA VAL A 136 -6.31 -11.27 24.37
C VAL A 136 -5.83 -10.20 23.37
N LYS A 137 -4.52 -10.04 23.21
CA LYS A 137 -3.96 -9.10 22.22
C LYS A 137 -4.24 -9.61 20.80
N ILE A 138 -4.81 -8.75 19.95
CA ILE A 138 -5.06 -9.06 18.54
C ILE A 138 -3.91 -8.52 17.70
N THR A 139 -3.27 -9.37 16.91
CA THR A 139 -2.18 -9.00 16.00
C THR A 139 -2.66 -8.01 14.94
N ARG A 140 -1.81 -7.06 14.55
CA ARG A 140 -2.16 -6.04 13.55
C ARG A 140 -1.01 -5.81 12.58
N PRO A 141 -1.17 -6.08 11.27
CA PRO A 141 -0.15 -5.77 10.28
C PRO A 141 0.33 -4.33 10.37
N LYS A 142 1.60 -4.10 10.03
CA LYS A 142 2.15 -2.74 9.94
C LYS A 142 1.38 -1.95 8.91
N ARG A 143 0.63 -0.94 9.37
CA ARG A 143 -0.08 -0.01 8.48
C ARG A 143 0.84 1.13 8.12
N ASP A 144 1.01 1.35 6.82
CA ASP A 144 1.56 2.61 6.35
C ASP A 144 0.51 3.69 6.57
N LYS A 145 0.78 4.61 7.51
CA LYS A 145 -0.14 5.69 7.86
C LYS A 145 -0.38 6.62 6.67
N ILE A 146 0.65 6.91 5.88
CA ILE A 146 0.57 7.82 4.72
C ILE A 146 -0.29 7.16 3.63
N LYS A 147 -0.08 5.88 3.31
CA LYS A 147 -0.95 5.16 2.37
C LYS A 147 -2.39 5.09 2.89
N SER A 148 -2.59 4.87 4.19
CA SER A 148 -3.93 4.78 4.80
C SER A 148 -4.68 6.11 4.76
N GLU A 149 -4.01 7.22 5.09
CA GLU A 149 -4.58 8.56 5.04
C GLU A 149 -4.93 8.98 3.62
N LEU A 150 -4.02 8.72 2.66
CA LEU A 150 -4.30 8.98 1.24
C LEU A 150 -5.45 8.13 0.72
N SER A 151 -5.50 6.84 1.06
CA SER A 151 -6.61 5.94 0.68
C SER A 151 -7.96 6.46 1.16
N SER A 152 -8.04 6.83 2.45
CA SER A 152 -9.26 7.44 3.02
C SER A 152 -9.68 8.71 2.29
N ALA A 153 -8.73 9.58 1.96
CA ALA A 153 -9.00 10.81 1.23
C ALA A 153 -9.43 10.57 -0.22
N ILE A 154 -8.88 9.55 -0.89
CA ILE A 154 -9.32 9.13 -2.22
C ILE A 154 -10.77 8.62 -2.19
N SER A 155 -11.14 7.80 -1.21
CA SER A 155 -12.53 7.36 -1.05
C SER A 155 -13.46 8.56 -0.83
N GLN A 156 -13.08 9.50 0.04
CA GLN A 156 -13.87 10.73 0.21
C GLN A 156 -13.96 11.54 -1.08
N PHE A 157 -12.86 11.66 -1.83
CA PHE A 157 -12.84 12.35 -3.13
C PHE A 157 -13.80 11.74 -4.13
N THR A 158 -13.82 10.40 -4.25
CA THR A 158 -14.67 9.70 -5.22
C THR A 158 -16.16 9.82 -4.87
N ASP A 159 -16.47 10.02 -3.59
CA ASP A 159 -17.84 10.18 -3.09
C ASP A 159 -18.36 11.62 -3.20
N LEU A 160 -17.50 12.59 -3.57
CA LEU A 160 -17.92 13.97 -3.76
C LEU A 160 -18.91 14.11 -4.93
N LYS A 161 -20.04 14.80 -4.68
CA LYS A 161 -21.06 15.03 -5.71
C LYS A 161 -20.48 15.80 -6.89
N LYS A 162 -20.81 15.35 -8.11
CA LYS A 162 -20.38 15.97 -9.39
C LYS A 162 -18.87 16.02 -9.63
N ILE A 163 -18.06 15.33 -8.83
CA ILE A 163 -16.59 15.37 -8.95
C ILE A 163 -16.08 14.82 -10.29
N TYR A 164 -16.85 13.97 -10.96
CA TYR A 164 -16.57 13.50 -12.32
C TYR A 164 -16.39 14.63 -13.36
N SER A 165 -16.93 15.82 -13.10
CA SER A 165 -16.77 16.99 -13.98
C SER A 165 -15.42 17.70 -13.82
N PHE A 166 -14.66 17.36 -12.76
CA PHE A 166 -13.34 17.91 -12.45
C PHE A 166 -12.20 17.00 -12.91
N ILE A 167 -12.50 15.80 -13.40
CA ILE A 167 -11.47 14.86 -13.88
C ILE A 167 -11.02 15.28 -15.30
N PRO A 168 -9.71 15.52 -15.53
CA PRO A 168 -9.18 15.87 -16.85
C PRO A 168 -9.08 14.64 -17.77
N GLU A 169 -8.80 14.86 -19.06
CA GLU A 169 -8.60 13.77 -20.03
C GLU A 169 -7.35 12.95 -19.70
N CYS A 170 -6.28 13.61 -19.24
CA CYS A 170 -5.12 12.91 -18.71
C CYS A 170 -5.37 12.26 -17.33
N GLN A 171 -6.58 12.36 -16.79
CA GLN A 171 -7.02 11.78 -15.52
C GLN A 171 -6.32 12.38 -14.29
N THR A 172 -6.83 12.07 -13.11
CA THR A 172 -6.37 12.64 -11.84
C THR A 172 -5.42 11.69 -11.12
N ASN A 173 -4.39 12.23 -10.47
CA ASN A 173 -3.62 11.51 -9.46
C ASN A 173 -3.67 12.31 -8.15
N PHE A 174 -3.70 11.59 -7.02
CA PHE A 174 -3.70 12.16 -5.69
C PHE A 174 -2.49 11.63 -4.95
N VAL A 175 -1.66 12.52 -4.41
CA VAL A 175 -0.39 12.14 -3.78
C VAL A 175 -0.28 12.63 -2.34
N TYR A 176 0.52 11.92 -1.55
CA TYR A 176 0.90 12.33 -0.21
C TYR A 176 2.36 11.97 0.11
N ALA A 177 3.15 12.96 0.51
CA ALA A 177 4.55 12.82 0.80
C ALA A 177 4.83 12.41 2.24
N LYS A 178 5.90 11.65 2.46
CA LYS A 178 6.59 11.60 3.77
C LYS A 178 7.05 13.01 4.19
N PRO A 179 7.29 13.25 5.49
CA PRO A 179 8.03 14.42 5.92
C PRO A 179 9.40 14.48 5.23
N ASN A 180 9.79 15.63 4.68
CA ASN A 180 11.07 15.87 4.01
C ASN A 180 11.41 14.82 2.92
N PRO A 181 10.56 14.66 1.89
CA PRO A 181 10.79 13.70 0.82
C PRO A 181 12.06 14.07 0.04
N LYS A 182 12.92 13.09 -0.25
CA LYS A 182 14.15 13.32 -1.03
C LYS A 182 13.93 13.11 -2.52
N SER A 183 12.94 12.29 -2.86
CA SER A 183 12.59 11.96 -4.24
C SER A 183 11.10 11.66 -4.35
N THR A 184 10.60 11.47 -5.58
CA THR A 184 9.23 11.00 -5.82
C THR A 184 8.96 9.63 -5.19
N ASN A 185 9.99 8.82 -4.94
CA ASN A 185 9.88 7.53 -4.23
C ASN A 185 9.60 7.69 -2.71
N ASP A 186 9.59 8.90 -2.18
CA ASP A 186 9.13 9.21 -0.83
C ASP A 186 7.68 9.71 -0.79
N ILE A 187 7.00 9.71 -1.94
CA ILE A 187 5.66 10.23 -2.11
C ILE A 187 4.77 9.09 -2.61
N VAL A 188 3.72 8.76 -1.86
CA VAL A 188 2.72 7.81 -2.33
C VAL A 188 1.81 8.51 -3.33
N GLY A 189 1.52 7.83 -4.43
CA GLY A 189 0.47 8.17 -5.38
C GLY A 189 -0.22 6.91 -5.88
N ILE A 190 -1.22 7.08 -6.74
CA ILE A 190 -1.89 5.95 -7.38
C ILE A 190 -1.04 5.54 -8.58
N MET A 191 -0.48 4.32 -8.57
CA MET A 191 0.15 3.70 -9.74
C MET A 191 -0.96 3.22 -10.66
N GLY A 192 -1.30 4.07 -11.61
CA GLY A 192 -2.60 4.14 -12.27
C GLY A 192 -3.11 5.58 -12.12
N ARG A 193 -4.43 5.80 -12.13
CA ARG A 193 -5.05 7.13 -11.95
C ARG A 193 -6.49 7.01 -11.47
N ILE A 194 -7.05 8.13 -11.03
CA ILE A 194 -8.46 8.33 -10.79
C ILE A 194 -9.11 8.76 -12.10
N VAL A 195 -10.00 7.92 -12.63
CA VAL A 195 -10.61 8.09 -13.96
C VAL A 195 -12.10 8.34 -13.88
N LYS A 196 -12.65 9.00 -14.89
CA LYS A 196 -14.08 9.21 -15.03
C LYS A 196 -14.77 7.96 -15.57
N THR A 197 -15.83 7.51 -14.91
CA THR A 197 -16.67 6.37 -15.32
C THR A 197 -18.13 6.85 -15.47
N GLY A 198 -18.45 7.46 -16.60
CA GLY A 198 -19.75 8.11 -16.80
C GLY A 198 -19.95 9.31 -15.87
N LYS A 199 -20.87 9.20 -14.90
CA LYS A 199 -21.12 10.20 -13.84
C LYS A 199 -20.49 9.82 -12.49
N SER A 200 -19.66 8.79 -12.45
CA SER A 200 -18.85 8.43 -11.28
C SER A 200 -17.37 8.58 -11.57
N VAL A 201 -16.56 8.39 -10.53
CA VAL A 201 -15.11 8.46 -10.58
C VAL A 201 -14.56 7.21 -9.91
N THR A 202 -13.58 6.57 -10.53
CA THR A 202 -13.04 5.29 -10.08
C THR A 202 -11.50 5.37 -9.97
N PRO A 203 -10.92 5.06 -8.80
CA PRO A 203 -9.48 4.89 -8.69
C PRO A 203 -9.07 3.57 -9.34
N VAL A 204 -8.18 3.63 -10.34
CA VAL A 204 -7.63 2.47 -11.03
C VAL A 204 -6.18 2.30 -10.61
N GLY A 205 -5.82 1.11 -10.14
CA GLY A 205 -4.46 0.77 -9.73
C GLY A 205 -4.28 0.69 -8.21
N ILE A 206 -3.02 0.70 -7.77
CA ILE A 206 -2.64 0.53 -6.36
C ILE A 206 -1.88 1.76 -5.82
N LEU A 207 -1.96 1.98 -4.51
CA LEU A 207 -1.19 3.04 -3.85
C LEU A 207 0.26 2.61 -3.65
N GLU A 208 1.18 3.29 -4.32
CA GLU A 208 2.61 3.02 -4.23
C GLU A 208 3.44 4.29 -4.05
N TYR A 209 4.55 4.13 -3.32
CA TYR A 209 5.59 5.15 -3.29
C TYR A 209 6.24 5.25 -4.65
N GLY A 210 6.34 6.46 -5.20
CA GLY A 210 6.71 6.66 -6.60
C GLY A 210 5.59 6.33 -7.60
N GLY A 211 4.38 6.03 -7.12
CA GLY A 211 3.22 5.70 -7.97
C GLY A 211 2.73 6.86 -8.85
N SER A 212 3.18 8.09 -8.58
CA SER A 212 2.93 9.27 -9.41
C SER A 212 4.25 9.99 -9.71
N LYS A 213 4.47 10.35 -10.97
CA LYS A 213 5.62 11.20 -11.36
C LYS A 213 5.23 12.67 -11.30
N HIS A 214 4.32 13.14 -12.14
CA HIS A 214 4.02 14.57 -12.30
C HIS A 214 3.55 15.29 -11.02
N VAL A 215 2.51 14.76 -10.36
CA VAL A 215 1.96 15.41 -9.15
C VAL A 215 2.93 15.29 -7.98
N ALA A 216 3.66 14.18 -7.88
CA ALA A 216 4.72 14.01 -6.89
C ALA A 216 5.87 15.00 -7.11
N THR A 217 6.29 15.25 -8.36
CA THR A 217 7.28 16.27 -8.71
C THR A 217 6.80 17.66 -8.30
N ALA A 218 5.51 17.97 -8.47
CA ALA A 218 4.95 19.23 -8.02
C ALA A 218 5.05 19.40 -6.50
N VAL A 219 4.67 18.37 -5.72
CA VAL A 219 4.80 18.37 -4.25
C VAL A 219 6.26 18.45 -3.80
N LEU A 220 7.16 17.68 -4.43
CA LEU A 220 8.58 17.70 -4.13
C LEU A 220 9.21 19.08 -4.41
N THR A 221 8.73 19.77 -5.46
CA THR A 221 9.23 21.09 -5.84
C THR A 221 8.73 22.17 -4.89
N ILE A 222 7.42 22.21 -4.60
CA ILE A 222 6.85 23.23 -3.73
C ILE A 222 7.39 23.14 -2.29
N GLN A 223 7.69 21.92 -1.80
CA GLN A 223 8.27 21.72 -0.47
C GLN A 223 9.62 22.37 -0.27
N LYS A 224 10.39 22.60 -1.33
CA LYS A 224 11.69 23.27 -1.21
C LYS A 224 11.55 24.68 -0.62
N LYS A 225 10.41 25.33 -0.86
CA LYS A 225 10.08 26.66 -0.31
C LYS A 225 9.03 26.60 0.80
N PHE A 226 8.09 25.66 0.74
CA PHE A 226 6.98 25.51 1.67
C PHE A 226 6.91 24.06 2.23
N PRO A 227 7.78 23.69 3.19
CA PRO A 227 7.93 22.32 3.68
C PRO A 227 6.67 21.69 4.29
N GLU A 228 5.71 22.52 4.71
CA GLU A 228 4.42 22.09 5.26
C GLU A 228 3.52 21.43 4.21
N ILE A 229 3.69 21.75 2.92
CA ILE A 229 2.86 21.24 1.84
C ILE A 229 3.28 19.83 1.47
N ARG A 230 2.44 18.84 1.76
CA ARG A 230 2.80 17.44 1.56
C ARG A 230 1.85 16.67 0.65
N SER A 231 0.73 17.26 0.26
CA SER A 231 -0.26 16.60 -0.57
C SER A 231 -0.66 17.47 -1.74
N ALA A 232 -0.98 16.84 -2.86
CA ALA A 232 -1.59 17.54 -3.98
C ALA A 232 -2.43 16.60 -4.84
N LEU A 233 -3.37 17.17 -5.58
CA LEU A 233 -4.21 16.49 -6.56
C LEU A 233 -4.34 17.36 -7.81
N ASN A 234 -4.30 16.77 -9.00
CA ASN A 234 -4.56 17.49 -10.24
C ASN A 234 -6.01 17.32 -10.71
N ILE A 235 -6.64 18.43 -11.13
CA ILE A 235 -7.99 18.47 -11.72
C ILE A 235 -7.95 19.23 -13.05
N LYS A 236 -8.98 18.99 -13.85
CA LYS A 236 -9.24 19.73 -15.09
C LYS A 236 -9.20 21.24 -14.83
N TYR A 237 -8.56 21.97 -15.75
CA TYR A 237 -8.66 23.41 -15.80
C TYR A 237 -9.97 23.86 -16.46
N ASP A 238 -10.59 24.85 -15.82
CA ASP A 238 -11.75 25.58 -16.32
C ASP A 238 -11.78 26.95 -15.64
N ASP A 239 -12.06 28.01 -16.40
CA ASP A 239 -12.09 29.39 -15.86
C ASP A 239 -13.11 29.52 -14.71
N GLY A 240 -14.23 28.80 -14.81
CA GLY A 240 -15.26 28.74 -13.77
C GLY A 240 -14.76 28.06 -12.50
N ILE A 241 -13.97 26.97 -12.61
CA ILE A 241 -13.33 26.32 -11.45
C ILE A 241 -12.37 27.30 -10.76
N VAL A 242 -11.52 28.00 -11.50
CA VAL A 242 -10.58 28.97 -10.92
C VAL A 242 -11.32 30.10 -10.21
N ARG A 243 -12.40 30.64 -10.80
CA ARG A 243 -13.25 31.66 -10.18
C ARG A 243 -13.90 31.17 -8.88
N ARG A 244 -14.38 29.92 -8.83
CA ARG A 244 -14.95 29.35 -7.59
C ARG A 244 -13.90 29.22 -6.49
N PHE A 245 -12.67 28.83 -6.83
CA PHE A 245 -11.56 28.83 -5.85
C PHE A 245 -11.27 30.24 -5.32
N LEU A 246 -11.27 31.25 -6.20
CA LEU A 246 -11.05 32.64 -5.80
C LEU A 246 -12.16 33.13 -4.86
N GLN A 247 -13.42 32.83 -5.18
CA GLN A 247 -14.58 33.17 -4.35
C GLN A 247 -14.56 32.46 -2.99
N ALA A 248 -14.02 31.25 -2.93
CA ALA A 248 -13.79 30.51 -1.69
C ALA A 248 -12.56 31.01 -0.88
N GLY A 249 -11.91 32.09 -1.33
CA GLY A 249 -10.77 32.70 -0.64
C GLY A 249 -9.45 31.94 -0.82
N ALA A 250 -9.33 31.08 -1.84
CA ALA A 250 -8.11 30.34 -2.09
C ALA A 250 -7.00 31.25 -2.63
N LYS A 251 -5.76 31.00 -2.22
CA LYS A 251 -4.56 31.63 -2.79
C LYS A 251 -4.22 30.99 -4.12
N ILE A 252 -4.26 31.76 -5.19
CA ILE A 252 -4.08 31.25 -6.56
C ILE A 252 -2.74 31.74 -7.09
N SER A 253 -1.99 30.83 -7.72
CA SER A 253 -0.87 31.19 -8.59
C SER A 253 -1.00 30.47 -9.93
N SER A 254 -0.21 30.88 -10.91
CA SER A 254 -0.19 30.30 -12.25
C SER A 254 1.19 30.42 -12.88
N TYR A 255 1.40 29.63 -13.92
CA TYR A 255 2.53 29.82 -14.82
C TYR A 255 2.09 29.61 -16.26
N ASP A 256 2.74 30.33 -17.16
CA ASP A 256 2.52 30.19 -18.60
C ASP A 256 3.69 29.40 -19.20
N ARG A 257 3.35 28.31 -19.92
CA ARG A 257 4.31 27.38 -20.53
C ARG A 257 5.05 27.99 -21.72
N SER A 258 4.59 29.11 -22.28
CA SER A 258 5.28 29.84 -23.34
C SER A 258 6.66 30.34 -22.89
N TYR A 259 6.82 30.67 -21.61
CA TYR A 259 8.08 31.11 -21.00
C TYR A 259 9.02 29.95 -20.61
N GLU A 260 8.63 28.70 -20.84
CA GLU A 260 9.44 27.54 -20.47
C GLU A 260 10.72 27.43 -21.34
N PRO A 261 11.93 27.44 -20.75
CA PRO A 261 13.17 27.28 -21.50
C PRO A 261 13.23 25.93 -22.24
N LYS A 262 13.81 25.91 -23.45
CA LYS A 262 13.96 24.68 -24.26
C LYS A 262 14.66 23.55 -23.50
N SER A 263 15.69 23.87 -22.71
CA SER A 263 16.43 22.91 -21.87
C SER A 263 15.56 22.23 -20.79
N SER A 264 14.45 22.85 -20.38
CA SER A 264 13.45 22.26 -19.49
C SER A 264 12.40 21.45 -20.24
N LYS A 265 12.12 21.76 -21.52
CA LYS A 265 11.16 20.98 -22.32
C LYS A 265 11.71 19.61 -22.73
N GLU A 266 13.03 19.49 -22.87
CA GLU A 266 13.71 18.26 -23.34
C GLU A 266 13.99 17.23 -22.24
N LYS A 267 13.97 17.63 -20.96
CA LYS A 267 14.19 16.73 -19.82
C LYS A 267 12.84 16.24 -19.24
N GLU A 268 12.75 14.96 -18.92
CA GLU A 268 11.54 14.39 -18.31
C GLU A 268 11.32 15.01 -16.91
N ASN A 269 10.09 15.44 -16.59
CA ASN A 269 9.67 16.05 -15.31
C ASN A 269 10.25 17.44 -14.97
N SER A 270 11.15 18.02 -15.78
CA SER A 270 11.64 19.39 -15.55
C SER A 270 10.58 20.45 -15.80
N SER A 271 9.65 20.25 -16.74
CA SER A 271 8.58 21.21 -17.00
C SER A 271 7.70 21.50 -15.78
N ILE A 272 7.37 20.46 -15.00
CA ILE A 272 6.58 20.63 -13.77
C ILE A 272 7.41 21.36 -12.72
N SER A 273 8.65 20.93 -12.51
CA SER A 273 9.55 21.57 -11.54
C SER A 273 9.77 23.06 -11.87
N TRP A 274 10.01 23.37 -13.13
CA TRP A 274 10.15 24.74 -13.61
C TRP A 274 8.87 25.54 -13.40
N GLY A 275 7.70 25.01 -13.82
CA GLY A 275 6.42 25.71 -13.71
C GLY A 275 6.04 26.03 -12.27
N ILE A 276 6.21 25.07 -11.35
CA ILE A 276 5.97 25.29 -9.93
C ILE A 276 6.94 26.33 -9.37
N ASN A 277 8.24 26.24 -9.66
CA ASN A 277 9.23 27.22 -9.22
C ASN A 277 8.92 28.64 -9.75
N HIS A 278 8.49 28.73 -11.01
CA HIS A 278 8.10 30.00 -11.64
C HIS A 278 6.87 30.60 -10.94
N ALA A 279 5.84 29.79 -10.70
CA ALA A 279 4.60 30.20 -10.04
C ALA A 279 4.82 30.67 -8.58
N ILE A 280 5.82 30.12 -7.87
CA ILE A 280 6.06 30.45 -6.46
C ILE A 280 7.25 31.39 -6.23
N LYS A 281 7.97 31.80 -7.29
CA LYS A 281 9.24 32.54 -7.21
C LYS A 281 9.18 33.71 -6.22
N ASN A 282 8.19 34.57 -6.41
CA ASN A 282 8.00 35.78 -5.61
C ASN A 282 6.87 35.64 -4.56
N SER A 283 6.33 34.44 -4.35
CA SER A 283 5.24 34.24 -3.40
C SER A 283 5.78 34.17 -1.96
N PRO A 284 5.28 35.00 -1.02
CA PRO A 284 5.67 34.94 0.40
C PRO A 284 4.97 33.80 1.15
N THR A 285 3.82 33.34 0.64
CA THR A 285 3.05 32.24 1.24
C THR A 285 2.76 31.16 0.21
N SER A 286 2.50 29.94 0.68
CA SER A 286 2.16 28.84 -0.23
C SER A 286 0.84 29.11 -0.94
N PRO A 287 0.76 28.95 -2.28
CA PRO A 287 -0.49 28.95 -2.99
C PRO A 287 -1.29 27.68 -2.70
N ASP A 288 -2.60 27.82 -2.69
CA ASP A 288 -3.55 26.73 -2.49
C ASP A 288 -3.79 25.97 -3.79
N ILE A 289 -3.77 26.70 -4.91
CA ILE A 289 -3.82 26.12 -6.25
C ILE A 289 -2.75 26.76 -7.15
N ILE A 290 -2.19 25.96 -8.05
CA ILE A 290 -1.38 26.44 -9.18
C ILE A 290 -1.97 25.89 -10.46
N TYR A 291 -2.20 26.75 -11.45
CA TYR A 291 -2.73 26.32 -12.74
C TYR A 291 -1.88 26.77 -13.93
N HIS A 292 -2.13 26.14 -15.09
CA HIS A 292 -1.59 26.58 -16.37
C HIS A 292 -2.60 26.36 -17.51
N MET A 293 -2.54 27.20 -18.54
CA MET A 293 -3.42 27.17 -19.71
C MET A 293 -3.06 26.11 -20.75
N GLY A 294 -2.06 25.27 -20.46
CA GLY A 294 -1.60 24.24 -21.38
C GLY A 294 -0.53 24.77 -22.34
N ASP A 295 -0.17 23.94 -23.31
CA ASP A 295 0.72 24.26 -24.44
C ASP A 295 0.38 23.26 -25.56
N LEU A 296 1.02 23.36 -26.74
CA LEU A 296 0.84 22.38 -27.81
C LEU A 296 1.08 20.95 -27.28
N GLY A 297 0.04 20.11 -27.34
CA GLY A 297 0.07 18.72 -26.83
C GLY A 297 0.05 18.57 -25.29
N LYS A 298 -0.14 19.66 -24.53
CA LYS A 298 -0.21 19.63 -23.06
C LYS A 298 -1.56 20.19 -22.60
N GLU A 299 -2.41 19.32 -22.05
CA GLU A 299 -3.72 19.69 -21.50
C GLU A 299 -3.61 20.77 -20.40
N PRO A 300 -4.46 21.81 -20.40
CA PRO A 300 -4.57 22.76 -19.29
C PRO A 300 -4.91 22.06 -17.95
N MET A 301 -4.30 22.50 -16.85
CA MET A 301 -4.39 21.77 -15.57
C MET A 301 -4.42 22.72 -14.36
N ILE A 302 -5.13 22.32 -13.31
CA ILE A 302 -5.04 22.90 -11.96
C ILE A 302 -4.45 21.84 -11.03
N ILE A 303 -3.47 22.22 -10.22
CA ILE A 303 -2.95 21.41 -9.12
C ILE A 303 -3.39 22.07 -7.82
N VAL A 304 -4.13 21.33 -7.00
CA VAL A 304 -4.57 21.74 -5.66
C VAL A 304 -3.59 21.20 -4.64
N PHE A 305 -3.03 22.08 -3.82
CA PHE A 305 -2.04 21.75 -2.79
C PHE A 305 -2.65 21.76 -1.38
N GLY A 306 -2.04 20.99 -0.49
CA GLY A 306 -2.39 21.01 0.92
C GLY A 306 -1.34 20.38 1.83
N THR A 307 -1.46 20.66 3.12
CA THR A 307 -0.58 20.06 4.14
C THR A 307 -0.87 18.57 4.36
N THR A 308 -2.12 18.16 4.12
CA THR A 308 -2.60 16.77 4.21
C THR A 308 -3.59 16.47 3.07
N PRO A 309 -3.85 15.20 2.75
CA PRO A 309 -4.89 14.83 1.79
C PRO A 309 -6.25 15.40 2.19
N GLN A 310 -6.58 15.41 3.50
CA GLN A 310 -7.83 15.98 3.98
C GLN A 310 -7.93 17.49 3.71
N ASN A 311 -6.83 18.23 3.78
CA ASN A 311 -6.83 19.65 3.43
C ASN A 311 -7.13 19.87 1.94
N VAL A 312 -6.57 19.04 1.05
CA VAL A 312 -6.88 19.06 -0.38
C VAL A 312 -8.36 18.78 -0.63
N ILE A 313 -8.94 17.77 0.04
CA ILE A 313 -10.38 17.47 -0.07
C ILE A 313 -11.25 18.63 0.39
N LYS A 314 -10.91 19.26 1.52
CA LYS A 314 -11.65 20.44 2.03
C LYS A 314 -11.67 21.57 1.01
N ARG A 315 -10.55 21.84 0.34
CA ARG A 315 -10.46 22.88 -0.71
C ARG A 315 -11.28 22.54 -1.94
N ILE A 316 -11.29 21.29 -2.36
CA ILE A 316 -12.11 20.86 -3.50
C ILE A 316 -13.59 20.93 -3.12
N SER A 317 -13.94 20.51 -1.92
CA SER A 317 -15.33 20.53 -1.42
C SER A 317 -15.90 21.94 -1.30
N SER A 318 -15.07 22.96 -1.08
CA SER A 318 -15.54 24.35 -0.96
C SER A 318 -15.96 24.99 -2.29
N ILE A 319 -15.75 24.30 -3.41
CA ILE A 319 -16.06 24.81 -4.76
C ILE A 319 -17.03 23.92 -5.55
N LEU A 320 -17.62 22.93 -4.90
CA LEU A 320 -18.66 22.03 -5.42
C LEU A 320 -20.05 22.57 -5.09
#